data_AF-A0A3N5PER6-F1
#
_entry.id   AF-A0A3N5PER6-F1
#
_cell.length_a   1.000
_cell.length_b   1.000
_cell.length_c   1.000
_cell.angle_alpha   90.00
_cell.angle_beta   90.00
_cell.angle_gamma   90.00
#
_symmetry.space_group_name_H-M   'P 1'
#
loop_
_entity.id
_entity.type
_entity.pdbx_description
1 polymer ?
#
loop_
_entity_poly.entity_id
_entity_poly.type
_entity_poly.pdbx_seq_one_letter_code
_entity_poly.pdbx_strand_id
1 'polypeptide(L)'
;MDEYQGNAQIKIESIRLTKQSDDVTPKDFLPKSLRDLNVMKKEFTSRMEKISDNDLKNLMKNIFTEERFIKYTSVPAGKMWHHGYISGLIEHTLEIIRICDLMCDIHPQINRDLLVCGAMLHDFGKIEELSFEPVFEYTDKGKLLGHIVIAAMIVNDEINKMSDFPENLKNNLLHLILSHQGKLEYASPVVPKTLEAITLYQADELSAKVNAYKNVITNEIKPGSNWTKFISLAGTDIHSHGLPNKSDDNKKTLFD
;
A
#
# COMPACT_ATOMS: atom_id res chain seq x y z
N MET A 1 -34.06 8.45 13.82
CA MET A 1 -33.06 9.10 14.68
C MET A 1 -33.84 9.73 15.80
N ASP A 2 -33.69 9.18 17.01
CA ASP A 2 -34.22 9.79 18.23
C ASP A 2 -33.16 10.72 18.81
N GLU A 3 -33.57 11.77 19.51
CA GLU A 3 -32.67 12.62 20.28
C GLU A 3 -32.78 12.28 21.76
N TYR A 4 -31.64 12.00 22.40
CA TYR A 4 -31.55 11.89 23.85
C TYR A 4 -30.48 12.86 24.34
N GLN A 5 -30.87 13.77 25.23
CA GLN A 5 -30.02 14.86 25.73
C GLN A 5 -29.34 15.68 24.62
N GLY A 6 -30.07 15.94 23.52
CA GLY A 6 -29.59 16.74 22.39
C GLY A 6 -28.57 16.05 21.49
N ASN A 7 -28.33 14.75 21.67
CA ASN A 7 -27.46 13.96 20.79
C ASN A 7 -28.31 13.02 19.93
N ALA A 8 -28.02 12.99 18.63
CA ALA A 8 -28.63 12.06 17.69
C ALA A 8 -28.27 10.61 18.05
N GLN A 9 -29.27 9.76 18.20
CA GLN A 9 -29.09 8.34 18.50
C GLN A 9 -29.63 7.45 17.38
N ILE A 10 -28.86 6.40 17.08
CA ILE A 10 -29.30 5.27 16.28
C ILE A 10 -29.95 4.27 17.24
N LYS A 11 -31.27 4.09 17.11
CA LYS A 11 -32.02 3.07 17.83
C LYS A 11 -32.15 1.84 16.92
N ILE A 12 -31.59 0.72 17.34
CA ILE A 12 -31.73 -0.56 16.63
C ILE A 12 -33.05 -1.18 17.11
N GLU A 13 -34.09 -1.08 16.29
CA GLU A 13 -35.41 -1.62 16.63
C GLU A 13 -35.49 -3.14 16.49
N SER A 14 -34.70 -3.71 15.57
CA SER A 14 -34.59 -5.15 15.38
C SER A 14 -33.22 -5.52 14.81
N ILE A 15 -32.76 -6.72 15.16
CA ILE A 15 -31.55 -7.34 14.59
C ILE A 15 -31.87 -8.80 14.28
N ARG A 16 -31.36 -9.31 13.16
CA ARG A 16 -31.45 -10.73 12.80
C ARG A 16 -30.14 -11.19 12.22
N LEU A 17 -29.90 -12.50 12.28
CA LEU A 17 -28.81 -13.11 11.52
C LEU A 17 -29.07 -12.96 10.01
N THR A 18 -27.98 -12.77 9.26
CA THR A 18 -28.01 -12.75 7.80
C THR A 18 -28.38 -14.12 7.26
N LYS A 19 -29.14 -14.12 6.16
CA LYS A 19 -29.51 -15.29 5.37
C LYS A 19 -28.71 -15.24 4.07
N GLN A 20 -28.51 -16.39 3.44
CA GLN A 20 -27.80 -16.46 2.15
C GLN A 20 -28.47 -15.59 1.06
N SER A 21 -29.79 -15.41 1.13
CA SER A 21 -30.55 -14.53 0.23
C SER A 21 -30.27 -13.04 0.40
N ASP A 22 -29.64 -12.62 1.50
CA ASP A 22 -29.31 -11.22 1.73
C ASP A 22 -28.11 -10.77 0.86
N ASP A 23 -27.30 -11.73 0.39
CA ASP A 23 -26.10 -11.49 -0.44
C ASP A 23 -25.16 -10.43 0.16
N VAL A 24 -25.00 -10.45 1.49
CA VAL A 24 -24.11 -9.55 2.23
C VAL A 24 -22.98 -10.35 2.86
N THR A 25 -21.77 -9.81 2.76
CA THR A 25 -20.55 -10.34 3.35
C THR A 25 -19.96 -9.35 4.36
N PRO A 26 -19.12 -9.79 5.33
CA PRO A 26 -18.41 -8.88 6.22
C PRO A 26 -17.58 -7.81 5.48
N LYS A 27 -17.12 -8.11 4.26
CA LYS A 27 -16.31 -7.21 3.42
C LYS A 27 -17.10 -5.97 2.97
N ASP A 28 -18.42 -6.05 2.90
CA ASP A 28 -19.29 -4.93 2.51
C ASP A 28 -19.29 -3.79 3.55
N PHE A 29 -18.85 -4.09 4.77
CA PHE A 29 -18.77 -3.14 5.88
C PHE A 29 -17.33 -2.67 6.16
N LEU A 30 -16.35 -3.14 5.40
CA LEU A 30 -14.96 -2.70 5.53
C LEU A 30 -14.69 -1.47 4.65
N PRO A 31 -13.82 -0.54 5.09
CA PRO A 31 -13.42 0.57 4.24
C PRO A 31 -12.70 0.03 3.00
N LYS A 32 -12.93 0.67 1.85
CA LYS A 32 -12.33 0.33 0.56
C LYS A 32 -11.75 1.56 -0.10
N SER A 33 -10.77 1.37 -0.98
CA SER A 33 -10.26 2.42 -1.84
C SER A 33 -11.41 3.14 -2.55
N LEU A 34 -11.30 4.47 -2.65
CA LEU A 34 -12.21 5.28 -3.45
C LEU A 34 -11.89 5.14 -4.95
N ARG A 35 -10.66 4.77 -5.32
CA ARG A 35 -10.24 4.57 -6.71
C ARG A 35 -10.84 3.29 -7.27
N ASP A 36 -11.18 3.31 -8.56
CA ASP A 36 -11.68 2.12 -9.24
C ASP A 36 -10.59 1.03 -9.33
N LEU A 37 -10.89 -0.15 -8.78
CA LEU A 37 -9.94 -1.27 -8.74
C LEU A 37 -9.53 -1.76 -10.14
N ASN A 38 -10.44 -1.75 -11.11
CA ASN A 38 -10.11 -2.19 -12.46
C ASN A 38 -9.16 -1.20 -13.15
N VAL A 39 -9.34 0.10 -12.90
CA VAL A 39 -8.38 1.13 -13.34
C VAL A 39 -7.02 0.88 -12.70
N MET A 40 -6.96 0.69 -11.38
CA MET A 40 -5.69 0.42 -10.67
C MET A 40 -4.99 -0.85 -11.17
N LYS A 41 -5.74 -1.93 -11.42
CA LYS A 41 -5.18 -3.16 -12.00
C LYS A 41 -4.58 -2.91 -13.39
N LYS A 42 -5.27 -2.15 -14.24
CA LYS A 42 -4.76 -1.80 -15.59
C LYS A 42 -3.50 -0.95 -15.51
N GLU A 43 -3.46 0.04 -14.62
CA GLU A 43 -2.25 0.84 -14.39
C GLU A 43 -1.09 -0.06 -13.97
N PHE A 44 -1.29 -0.91 -12.96
CA PHE A 44 -0.27 -1.82 -12.46
C PHE A 44 0.28 -2.73 -13.56
N THR A 45 -0.61 -3.37 -14.32
CA THR A 45 -0.22 -4.23 -15.45
C THR A 45 0.54 -3.44 -16.52
N SER A 46 0.06 -2.25 -16.89
CA SER A 46 0.77 -1.39 -17.85
C SER A 46 2.17 -1.00 -17.37
N ARG A 47 2.34 -0.73 -16.07
CA ARG A 47 3.65 -0.46 -15.49
C ARG A 47 4.57 -1.66 -15.56
N MET A 48 4.05 -2.87 -15.29
CA MET A 48 4.82 -4.10 -15.39
C MET A 48 5.23 -4.41 -16.84
N GLU A 49 4.38 -4.08 -17.83
CA GLU A 49 4.68 -4.28 -19.25
C GLU A 49 5.80 -3.37 -19.77
N LYS A 50 5.94 -2.17 -19.19
CA LYS A 50 6.97 -1.17 -19.54
C LYS A 50 8.38 -1.52 -19.04
N ILE A 51 8.51 -2.52 -18.17
CA ILE A 51 9.82 -3.04 -17.74
C ILE A 51 10.54 -3.57 -18.99
N SER A 52 11.76 -3.07 -19.21
CA SER A 52 12.62 -3.35 -20.36
C SER A 52 13.62 -4.46 -20.07
N ASP A 53 14.12 -4.55 -18.84
CA ASP A 53 15.00 -5.62 -18.38
C ASP A 53 14.26 -6.97 -18.38
N ASN A 54 14.79 -7.95 -19.13
CA ASN A 54 14.11 -9.23 -19.34
C ASN A 54 14.07 -10.10 -18.08
N ASP A 55 15.11 -10.07 -17.26
CA ASP A 55 15.19 -10.88 -16.05
C ASP A 55 14.17 -10.39 -15.03
N LEU A 56 14.11 -9.07 -14.82
CA LEU A 56 13.09 -8.44 -13.99
C LEU A 56 11.69 -8.71 -14.54
N LYS A 57 11.47 -8.52 -15.85
CA LYS A 57 10.15 -8.75 -16.46
C LYS A 57 9.65 -10.18 -16.27
N ASN A 58 10.53 -11.17 -16.41
CA ASN A 58 10.19 -12.57 -16.20
C ASN A 58 9.94 -12.87 -14.72
N LEU A 59 10.76 -12.31 -13.82
CA LEU A 59 10.55 -12.44 -12.38
C LEU A 59 9.19 -11.87 -11.94
N MET A 60 8.82 -10.67 -12.43
CA MET A 60 7.54 -10.04 -12.10
C MET A 60 6.36 -10.90 -12.55
N LYS A 61 6.43 -11.53 -13.73
CA LYS A 61 5.40 -12.47 -14.20
C LYS A 61 5.29 -13.72 -13.32
N ASN A 62 6.43 -14.25 -12.85
CA ASN A 62 6.45 -15.43 -11.97
C ASN A 62 5.92 -15.11 -10.56
N ILE A 63 6.15 -13.89 -10.07
CA ILE A 63 5.66 -13.45 -8.76
C ILE A 63 4.17 -13.12 -8.82
N PHE A 64 3.75 -12.25 -9.75
CA PHE A 64 2.38 -11.78 -9.88
C PHE A 64 1.51 -12.74 -10.69
N THR A 65 1.45 -14.00 -10.25
CA THR A 65 0.46 -14.97 -10.74
C THR A 65 -0.95 -14.48 -10.45
N GLU A 66 -1.95 -15.00 -11.17
CA GLU A 66 -3.35 -14.61 -10.96
C GLU A 66 -3.79 -14.71 -9.49
N GLU A 67 -3.47 -15.83 -8.82
CA GLU A 67 -3.80 -16.05 -7.42
C GLU A 67 -3.16 -15.00 -6.49
N ARG A 68 -1.85 -14.79 -6.63
CA ARG A 68 -1.10 -13.83 -5.81
C ARG A 68 -1.56 -12.40 -6.07
N PHE A 69 -1.85 -12.06 -7.32
CA PHE A 69 -2.31 -10.73 -7.70
C PHE A 69 -3.72 -10.43 -7.16
N ILE A 70 -4.62 -11.43 -7.14
CA ILE A 70 -5.94 -11.27 -6.49
C ILE A 70 -5.75 -10.88 -5.03
N LYS A 71 -4.90 -11.59 -4.27
CA LYS A 71 -4.58 -11.26 -2.86
C LYS A 71 -3.94 -9.88 -2.73
N TYR A 72 -2.94 -9.58 -3.56
CA TYR A 72 -2.24 -8.29 -3.56
C TYR A 72 -3.19 -7.10 -3.76
N THR A 73 -4.20 -7.29 -4.61
CA THR A 73 -5.20 -6.24 -4.89
C THR A 73 -6.31 -6.13 -3.86
N SER A 74 -6.41 -7.05 -2.90
CA SER A 74 -7.46 -7.05 -1.87
C SER A 74 -6.97 -6.66 -0.48
N VAL A 75 -5.66 -6.79 -0.20
CA VAL A 75 -5.08 -6.45 1.10
C VAL A 75 -4.90 -4.93 1.30
N PRO A 76 -4.96 -4.44 2.56
CA PRO A 76 -4.61 -3.07 2.89
C PRO A 76 -3.10 -2.86 2.85
N ALA A 77 -2.66 -1.61 2.71
CA ALA A 77 -1.24 -1.29 2.90
C ALA A 77 -0.91 -1.11 4.38
N GLY A 78 -1.77 -0.47 5.17
CA GLY A 78 -1.55 -0.27 6.62
C GLY A 78 -2.72 -0.73 7.48
N LYS A 79 -2.57 -0.70 8.81
CA LYS A 79 -3.68 -1.08 9.72
C LYS A 79 -4.54 0.08 10.22
N MET A 80 -4.00 1.31 10.30
CA MET A 80 -4.71 2.42 10.98
C MET A 80 -4.47 3.83 10.42
N TRP A 81 -3.35 4.10 9.75
CA TRP A 81 -2.98 5.49 9.42
C TRP A 81 -3.00 5.78 7.92
N HIS A 82 -2.44 4.90 7.07
CA HIS A 82 -2.40 5.09 5.63
C HIS A 82 -2.90 3.82 4.92
N HIS A 83 -3.77 4.01 3.92
CA HIS A 83 -4.26 2.94 3.05
C HIS A 83 -4.78 1.68 3.77
N GLY A 84 -5.40 1.87 4.95
CA GLY A 84 -5.92 0.80 5.80
C GLY A 84 -7.28 0.26 5.38
N TYR A 85 -7.44 0.03 4.08
CA TYR A 85 -8.69 -0.33 3.44
C TYR A 85 -8.47 -1.40 2.36
N ILE A 86 -9.55 -2.07 1.95
CA ILE A 86 -9.51 -3.02 0.83
C ILE A 86 -8.94 -2.32 -0.41
N SER A 87 -8.00 -2.98 -1.08
CA SER A 87 -7.24 -2.45 -2.22
C SER A 87 -6.29 -1.29 -1.88
N GLY A 88 -5.99 -1.08 -0.60
CA GLY A 88 -5.05 -0.06 -0.15
C GLY A 88 -3.62 -0.33 -0.61
N LEU A 89 -3.17 -1.59 -0.65
CA LEU A 89 -1.80 -1.93 -1.05
C LEU A 89 -1.52 -1.55 -2.52
N ILE A 90 -2.39 -1.94 -3.45
CA ILE A 90 -2.21 -1.57 -4.86
C ILE A 90 -2.28 -0.05 -5.08
N GLU A 91 -3.16 0.66 -4.38
CA GLU A 91 -3.23 2.12 -4.45
C GLU A 91 -1.92 2.76 -4.00
N HIS A 92 -1.42 2.37 -2.82
CA HIS A 92 -0.15 2.84 -2.26
C HIS A 92 1.03 2.56 -3.18
N THR A 93 1.12 1.33 -3.70
CA THR A 93 2.17 0.95 -4.66
C THR A 93 2.14 1.81 -5.92
N LEU A 94 0.96 2.15 -6.46
CA LEU A 94 0.86 3.00 -7.65
C LEU A 94 1.28 4.45 -7.37
N GLU A 95 0.96 4.97 -6.18
CA GLU A 95 1.46 6.28 -5.72
C GLU A 95 2.99 6.29 -5.63
N ILE A 96 3.59 5.26 -5.04
CA ILE A 96 5.06 5.09 -4.96
C ILE A 96 5.67 5.02 -6.36
N ILE A 97 5.14 4.18 -7.26
CA ILE A 97 5.66 4.05 -8.63
C ILE A 97 5.64 5.41 -9.34
N ARG A 98 4.58 6.22 -9.14
CA ARG A 98 4.50 7.55 -9.75
C ARG A 98 5.56 8.51 -9.20
N ILE A 99 5.84 8.47 -7.91
CA ILE A 99 6.92 9.26 -7.28
C ILE A 99 8.29 8.78 -7.79
N CYS A 100 8.51 7.47 -7.87
CA CYS A 100 9.73 6.87 -8.40
C CYS A 100 9.99 7.24 -9.86
N ASP A 101 8.96 7.24 -10.71
CA ASP A 101 9.05 7.68 -12.12
C ASP A 101 9.56 9.13 -12.21
N LEU A 102 8.96 10.03 -11.43
CA LEU A 102 9.36 11.44 -11.39
C LEU A 102 10.84 11.58 -10.98
N MET A 103 11.28 10.81 -10.00
CA MET A 103 12.67 10.81 -9.55
C MET A 103 13.62 10.27 -10.62
N CYS A 104 13.21 9.28 -11.42
CA CYS A 104 14.00 8.79 -12.55
C CYS A 104 14.08 9.82 -13.70
N ASP A 105 13.06 10.65 -13.89
CA ASP A 105 13.08 11.73 -14.88
C ASP A 105 14.07 12.84 -14.49
N ILE A 106 14.18 13.14 -13.19
CA ILE A 106 15.13 14.12 -12.63
C ILE A 106 16.55 13.55 -12.59
N HIS A 107 16.69 12.29 -12.19
CA HIS A 107 17.97 11.60 -12.00
C HIS A 107 18.06 10.37 -12.93
N PRO A 108 18.50 10.55 -14.19
CA PRO A 108 18.57 9.46 -15.17
C PRO A 108 19.61 8.39 -14.81
N GLN A 109 20.43 8.60 -13.78
CA GLN A 109 21.36 7.60 -13.24
C GLN A 109 20.65 6.50 -12.44
N ILE A 110 19.42 6.73 -12.00
CA ILE A 110 18.63 5.74 -11.27
C ILE A 110 18.15 4.66 -12.24
N ASN A 111 18.37 3.39 -11.89
CA ASN A 111 17.83 2.28 -12.67
C ASN A 111 16.30 2.21 -12.47
N ARG A 112 15.55 2.75 -13.44
CA ARG A 112 14.08 2.83 -13.40
C ARG A 112 13.42 1.45 -13.27
N ASP A 113 13.86 0.45 -14.03
CA ASP A 113 13.25 -0.89 -14.00
C ASP A 113 13.45 -1.55 -12.64
N LEU A 114 14.67 -1.49 -12.10
CA LEU A 114 14.98 -2.01 -10.78
C LEU A 114 14.16 -1.32 -9.68
N LEU A 115 14.07 0.01 -9.73
CA LEU A 115 13.31 0.80 -8.75
C LEU A 115 11.80 0.50 -8.81
N VAL A 116 11.22 0.43 -10.01
CA VAL A 116 9.79 0.12 -10.20
C VAL A 116 9.48 -1.30 -9.74
N CYS A 117 10.33 -2.28 -10.03
CA CYS A 117 10.18 -3.64 -9.49
C CYS A 117 10.26 -3.66 -7.96
N GLY A 118 11.22 -2.93 -7.38
CA GLY A 118 11.32 -2.75 -5.93
C GLY A 118 10.04 -2.16 -5.34
N ALA A 119 9.49 -1.11 -5.95
CA ALA A 119 8.23 -0.49 -5.53
C ALA A 119 7.04 -1.46 -5.61
N MET A 120 6.94 -2.30 -6.64
CA MET A 120 5.88 -3.31 -6.72
C MET A 120 6.01 -4.40 -5.64
N LEU A 121 7.25 -4.73 -5.25
CA LEU A 121 7.55 -5.87 -4.38
C LEU A 121 7.76 -5.53 -2.90
N HIS A 122 8.00 -4.27 -2.54
CA HIS A 122 8.43 -3.87 -1.19
C HIS A 122 7.53 -4.42 -0.06
N ASP A 123 6.22 -4.34 -0.29
CA ASP A 123 5.17 -4.76 0.64
C ASP A 123 4.46 -6.06 0.20
N PHE A 124 5.00 -6.79 -0.78
CA PHE A 124 4.35 -7.97 -1.34
C PHE A 124 4.05 -9.05 -0.30
N GLY A 125 4.87 -9.15 0.75
CA GLY A 125 4.66 -10.11 1.84
C GLY A 125 3.36 -9.90 2.61
N LYS A 126 2.65 -8.77 2.45
CA LYS A 126 1.35 -8.53 3.07
C LYS A 126 0.29 -9.55 2.66
N ILE A 127 0.44 -10.18 1.49
CA ILE A 127 -0.47 -11.24 1.02
C ILE A 127 -0.38 -12.53 1.84
N GLU A 128 0.69 -12.72 2.61
CA GLU A 128 0.85 -13.85 3.54
C GLU A 128 0.94 -13.40 5.00
N GLU A 129 1.31 -12.14 5.26
CA GLU A 129 1.29 -11.55 6.60
C GLU A 129 -0.13 -11.43 7.16
N LEU A 130 -1.09 -11.12 6.28
CA LEU A 130 -2.49 -10.93 6.63
C LEU A 130 -3.36 -12.08 6.12
N SER A 131 -4.22 -12.62 6.98
CA SER A 131 -5.28 -13.54 6.58
C SER A 131 -6.48 -12.76 6.06
N PHE A 132 -7.17 -13.39 5.10
CA PHE A 132 -8.38 -12.86 4.50
C PHE A 132 -9.55 -13.75 4.93
N GLU A 133 -10.11 -13.52 6.11
CA GLU A 133 -11.53 -13.70 6.49
C GLU A 133 -11.76 -13.83 8.01
N PRO A 134 -12.83 -13.23 8.57
CA PRO A 134 -13.70 -12.18 8.03
C PRO A 134 -13.15 -10.75 8.24
N VAL A 135 -12.07 -10.62 9.01
CA VAL A 135 -11.35 -9.37 9.33
C VAL A 135 -9.87 -9.61 9.04
N PHE A 136 -9.14 -8.56 8.66
CA PHE A 136 -7.70 -8.65 8.46
C PHE A 136 -6.97 -8.93 9.78
N GLU A 137 -6.56 -10.18 9.97
CA GLU A 137 -5.74 -10.62 11.09
C GLU A 137 -4.34 -10.98 10.64
N TYR A 138 -3.37 -10.88 11.55
CA TYR A 138 -2.03 -11.35 11.26
C TYR A 138 -1.99 -12.87 11.31
N THR A 139 -1.44 -13.49 10.28
CA THR A 139 -1.10 -14.92 10.29
C THR A 139 0.04 -15.18 11.27
N ASP A 140 0.22 -16.44 11.69
CA ASP A 140 1.38 -16.80 12.51
C ASP A 140 2.70 -16.48 11.80
N LYS A 141 2.76 -16.76 10.49
CA LYS A 141 3.91 -16.39 9.65
C LYS A 141 4.14 -14.87 9.66
N GLY A 142 3.07 -14.08 9.53
CA GLY A 142 3.11 -12.63 9.59
C GLY A 142 3.63 -12.10 10.93
N LYS A 143 3.12 -12.62 12.05
CA LYS A 143 3.57 -12.23 13.40
C LYS A 143 5.03 -12.60 13.68
N LEU A 144 5.48 -13.74 13.17
CA LEU A 144 6.83 -14.26 13.43
C LEU A 144 7.89 -13.66 12.50
N LEU A 145 7.57 -13.40 11.23
CA LEU A 145 8.55 -13.01 10.21
C LEU A 145 8.38 -11.55 9.74
N GLY A 146 7.14 -11.05 9.66
CA GLY A 146 6.81 -9.76 9.06
C GLY A 146 6.87 -9.74 7.52
N HIS A 147 6.09 -8.87 6.90
CA HIS A 147 5.93 -8.79 5.45
C HIS A 147 7.25 -8.54 4.70
N ILE A 148 8.20 -7.77 5.25
CA ILE A 148 9.47 -7.45 4.57
C ILE A 148 10.27 -8.73 4.30
N VAL A 149 10.46 -9.54 5.35
CA VAL A 149 11.21 -10.80 5.27
C VAL A 149 10.45 -11.79 4.40
N ILE A 150 9.12 -11.88 4.55
CA ILE A 150 8.27 -12.72 3.71
C ILE A 150 8.42 -12.35 2.23
N ALA A 151 8.36 -11.06 1.88
CA ALA A 151 8.53 -10.59 0.50
C ALA A 151 9.90 -10.99 -0.06
N ALA A 152 10.98 -10.75 0.70
CA ALA A 152 12.32 -11.11 0.29
C ALA A 152 12.50 -12.63 0.10
N MET A 153 11.90 -13.45 0.97
CA MET A 153 11.91 -14.92 0.83
C MET A 153 11.20 -15.38 -0.45
N ILE A 154 9.97 -14.89 -0.69
CA ILE A 154 9.21 -15.25 -1.89
C ILE A 154 9.98 -14.86 -3.16
N VAL A 155 10.52 -13.63 -3.20
CA VAL A 155 11.29 -13.13 -4.34
C VAL A 155 12.55 -13.96 -4.56
N ASN A 156 13.31 -14.26 -3.51
CA ASN A 156 14.50 -15.10 -3.59
C ASN A 156 14.17 -16.52 -4.09
N ASP A 157 13.07 -17.10 -3.63
CA ASP A 157 12.63 -18.44 -4.05
C ASP A 157 12.21 -18.46 -5.51
N GLU A 158 11.53 -17.43 -6.04
CA GLU A 158 11.23 -17.34 -7.47
C GLU A 158 12.48 -17.12 -8.32
N ILE A 159 13.43 -16.30 -7.86
CA ILE A 159 14.72 -16.10 -8.54
C ILE A 159 15.49 -17.43 -8.62
N ASN A 160 15.52 -18.24 -7.56
CA ASN A 160 16.25 -19.51 -7.56
C ASN A 160 15.65 -20.57 -8.51
N LYS A 161 14.42 -20.38 -8.99
CA LYS A 161 13.80 -21.23 -10.03
C LYS A 161 14.16 -20.79 -11.44
N MET A 162 14.72 -19.58 -11.61
CA MET A 162 15.12 -19.03 -12.90
C MET A 162 16.57 -19.41 -13.20
N SER A 163 16.85 -19.77 -14.45
CA SER A 163 18.22 -19.99 -14.92
C SER A 163 18.94 -18.65 -15.10
N ASP A 164 20.19 -18.56 -14.66
CA ASP A 164 21.12 -17.47 -14.97
C ASP A 164 20.69 -16.05 -14.54
N PHE A 165 19.82 -15.92 -13.52
CA PHE A 165 19.45 -14.60 -13.00
C PHE A 165 20.70 -13.88 -12.44
N PRO A 166 21.03 -12.65 -12.89
CA PRO A 166 22.27 -11.99 -12.49
C PRO A 166 22.34 -11.74 -10.97
N GLU A 167 23.37 -12.28 -10.32
CA GLU A 167 23.54 -12.20 -8.86
C GLU A 167 23.57 -10.74 -8.35
N ASN A 168 24.20 -9.83 -9.09
CA ASN A 168 24.20 -8.41 -8.74
C ASN A 168 22.79 -7.81 -8.79
N LEU A 169 21.97 -8.17 -9.79
CA LEU A 169 20.61 -7.68 -9.92
C LEU A 169 19.73 -8.24 -8.79
N LYS A 170 19.90 -9.52 -8.46
CA LYS A 170 19.23 -10.19 -7.34
C LYS A 170 19.52 -9.47 -6.03
N ASN A 171 20.78 -9.22 -5.72
CA ASN A 171 21.19 -8.59 -4.47
C ASN A 171 20.64 -7.16 -4.35
N ASN A 172 20.63 -6.37 -5.43
CA ASN A 172 20.06 -5.03 -5.40
C ASN A 172 18.54 -5.02 -5.26
N LEU A 173 17.82 -5.96 -5.90
CA LEU A 173 16.37 -6.08 -5.74
C LEU A 173 15.97 -6.54 -4.33
N LEU A 174 16.67 -7.53 -3.78
CA LEU A 174 16.45 -7.96 -2.39
C LEU A 174 16.80 -6.82 -1.42
N HIS A 175 17.86 -6.05 -1.69
CA HIS A 175 18.21 -4.88 -0.87
C HIS A 175 17.12 -3.81 -0.90
N LEU A 176 16.48 -3.55 -2.04
CA LEU A 176 15.33 -2.63 -2.14
C LEU A 176 14.21 -3.06 -1.18
N ILE A 177 13.83 -4.34 -1.22
CA ILE A 177 12.77 -4.88 -0.36
C ILE A 177 13.20 -4.80 1.11
N LEU A 178 14.39 -5.27 1.45
CA LEU A 178 14.88 -5.35 2.83
C LEU A 178 15.22 -3.99 3.46
N SER A 179 15.26 -2.91 2.67
CA SER A 179 15.63 -1.59 3.16
C SER A 179 14.53 -0.53 3.04
N HIS A 180 13.37 -0.87 2.47
CA HIS A 180 12.38 0.14 2.08
C HIS A 180 11.82 0.96 3.24
N GLN A 181 11.84 0.46 4.49
CA GLN A 181 11.40 1.23 5.67
C GLN A 181 12.49 2.16 6.22
N GLY A 182 13.67 2.18 5.62
CA GLY A 182 14.68 3.22 5.80
C GLY A 182 15.56 3.10 7.05
N LYS A 183 14.95 2.85 8.21
CA LYS A 183 15.65 2.82 9.51
C LYS A 183 15.42 1.51 10.25
N LEU A 184 16.45 1.07 10.98
CA LEU A 184 16.36 -0.11 11.84
C LEU A 184 15.28 0.04 12.93
N GLU A 185 15.11 1.27 13.45
CA GLU A 185 14.07 1.62 14.43
C GLU A 185 12.65 1.44 13.88
N TYR A 186 12.49 1.43 12.56
CA TYR A 186 11.23 1.19 11.87
C TYR A 186 11.07 -0.27 11.44
N ALA A 187 11.80 -1.20 12.06
CA ALA A 187 11.81 -2.63 11.72
C ALA A 187 12.37 -3.00 10.34
N SER A 188 13.07 -2.08 9.67
CA SER A 188 13.83 -2.38 8.45
C SER A 188 15.01 -3.31 8.78
N PRO A 189 15.17 -4.48 8.12
CA PRO A 189 16.32 -5.36 8.32
C PRO A 189 17.67 -4.68 8.10
N VAL A 190 17.75 -3.82 7.08
CA VAL A 190 18.92 -3.01 6.74
C VAL A 190 18.51 -1.61 6.32
N VAL A 191 19.46 -0.67 6.28
CA VAL A 191 19.21 0.71 5.80
C VAL A 191 19.43 0.81 4.29
N PRO A 192 18.80 1.77 3.57
CA PRO A 192 19.06 2.03 2.16
C PRO A 192 20.53 2.36 1.87
N LYS A 193 21.04 1.84 0.74
CA LYS A 193 22.48 1.94 0.36
C LYS A 193 22.71 2.21 -1.13
N THR A 194 21.65 2.26 -1.93
CA THR A 194 21.69 2.58 -3.35
C THR A 194 20.77 3.76 -3.64
N LEU A 195 20.94 4.43 -4.78
CA LEU A 195 20.07 5.55 -5.17
C LEU A 195 18.62 5.10 -5.27
N GLU A 196 18.39 3.90 -5.83
CA GLU A 196 17.08 3.28 -5.92
C GLU A 196 16.49 3.05 -4.52
N ALA A 197 17.26 2.49 -3.58
CA ALA A 197 16.76 2.18 -2.25
C ALA A 197 16.44 3.44 -1.44
N ILE A 198 17.27 4.48 -1.55
CA ILE A 198 17.01 5.77 -0.91
C ILE A 198 15.75 6.40 -1.51
N THR A 199 15.60 6.33 -2.83
CA THR A 199 14.42 6.86 -3.53
C THR A 199 13.15 6.12 -3.13
N LEU A 200 13.18 4.79 -3.11
CA LEU A 200 12.04 3.96 -2.71
C LEU A 200 11.59 4.26 -1.28
N TYR A 201 12.54 4.32 -0.33
CA TYR A 201 12.23 4.65 1.06
C TYR A 201 11.55 6.02 1.18
N GLN A 202 12.07 7.05 0.51
CA GLN A 202 11.48 8.38 0.58
C GLN A 202 10.11 8.47 -0.12
N ALA A 203 9.93 7.72 -1.21
CA ALA A 203 8.64 7.64 -1.91
C ALA A 203 7.57 6.95 -1.05
N ASP A 204 7.93 5.84 -0.39
CA ASP A 204 7.07 5.11 0.54
C ASP A 204 6.65 6.00 1.73
N GLU A 205 7.62 6.62 2.40
CA GLU A 205 7.36 7.54 3.52
C GLU A 205 6.48 8.72 3.13
N LEU A 206 6.70 9.30 1.94
CA LEU A 206 5.91 10.44 1.45
C LEU A 206 4.46 10.01 1.19
N SER A 207 4.26 8.89 0.50
CA SER A 207 2.93 8.32 0.24
C SER A 207 2.18 8.05 1.55
N ALA A 208 2.82 7.32 2.48
CA ALA A 208 2.25 6.95 3.76
C ALA A 208 1.88 8.18 4.61
N LYS A 209 2.77 9.16 4.74
CA LYS A 209 2.51 10.36 5.56
C LYS A 209 1.42 11.24 4.96
N VAL A 210 1.44 11.49 3.66
CA VAL A 210 0.42 12.33 3.02
C VAL A 210 -0.96 11.68 3.13
N ASN A 211 -1.07 10.37 2.90
CA ASN A 211 -2.34 9.66 3.08
C ASN A 211 -2.82 9.72 4.54
N ALA A 212 -1.93 9.49 5.50
CA ALA A 212 -2.26 9.59 6.93
C ALA A 212 -2.73 10.98 7.34
N TYR A 213 -2.02 12.03 6.94
CA TYR A 213 -2.37 13.40 7.30
C TYR A 213 -3.67 13.85 6.64
N LYS A 214 -3.97 13.41 5.41
CA LYS A 214 -5.28 13.61 4.79
C LYS A 214 -6.39 12.96 5.61
N ASN A 215 -6.21 11.73 6.07
CA ASN A 215 -7.21 11.03 6.88
C ASN A 215 -7.46 11.75 8.22
N VAL A 216 -6.40 12.27 8.85
CA VAL A 216 -6.51 13.07 10.08
C VAL A 216 -7.26 14.37 9.82
N ILE A 217 -6.92 15.10 8.75
CA ILE A 217 -7.63 16.35 8.39
C ILE A 217 -9.13 16.11 8.19
N THR A 218 -9.52 14.98 7.61
CA THR A 218 -10.93 14.66 7.38
C THR A 218 -11.68 14.32 8.68
N ASN A 219 -11.02 13.66 9.63
CA ASN A 219 -11.69 13.02 10.78
C ASN A 219 -11.43 13.68 12.14
N GLU A 220 -10.36 14.47 12.29
CA GLU A 220 -9.86 14.93 13.60
C GLU A 220 -9.72 16.45 13.73
N ILE A 221 -10.48 17.21 12.94
CA ILE A 221 -10.54 18.67 13.07
C ILE A 221 -11.28 19.05 14.35
N LYS A 222 -10.70 19.97 15.12
CA LYS A 222 -11.32 20.48 16.35
C LYS A 222 -12.61 21.25 15.98
N PRO A 223 -13.73 21.03 16.71
CA PRO A 223 -14.95 21.80 16.48
C PRO A 223 -14.69 23.31 16.52
N GLY A 224 -15.17 24.04 15.50
CA GLY A 224 -15.00 25.50 15.39
C GLY A 224 -13.58 25.97 15.03
N SER A 225 -12.70 25.08 14.56
CA SER A 225 -11.32 25.38 14.17
C SER A 225 -10.96 24.76 12.82
N ASN A 226 -9.89 25.25 12.21
CA ASN A 226 -9.24 24.65 11.04
C ASN A 226 -8.02 23.79 11.41
N TRP A 227 -7.75 23.59 12.70
CA TRP A 227 -6.60 22.84 13.18
C TRP A 227 -7.01 21.52 13.81
N THR A 228 -6.22 20.48 13.56
CA THR A 228 -6.36 19.19 14.24
C THR A 228 -5.89 19.30 15.70
N LYS A 229 -6.06 18.23 16.48
CA LYS A 229 -5.24 18.02 17.69
C LYS A 229 -3.78 17.75 17.30
N PHE A 230 -2.87 17.81 18.28
CA PHE A 230 -1.48 17.45 18.04
C PHE A 230 -1.40 15.99 17.59
N ILE A 231 -0.75 15.76 16.45
CA ILE A 231 -0.61 14.44 15.83
C ILE A 231 0.79 13.93 16.11
N SER A 232 0.90 12.92 16.98
CA SER A 232 2.21 12.37 17.36
C SER A 232 3.01 11.88 16.16
N LEU A 233 2.34 11.31 15.14
CA LEU A 233 2.98 10.85 13.90
C LEU A 233 3.56 12.01 13.07
N ALA A 234 2.96 13.20 13.15
CA ALA A 234 3.44 14.40 12.45
C ALA A 234 4.41 15.23 13.30
N GLY A 235 4.42 15.02 14.62
CA GLY A 235 5.13 15.87 15.57
C GLY A 235 4.56 17.30 15.64
N THR A 236 3.35 17.52 15.13
CA THR A 236 2.70 18.83 15.04
C THR A 236 1.19 18.70 14.88
N ASP A 237 0.44 19.79 14.99
CA ASP A 237 -0.93 19.88 14.54
C ASP A 237 -1.00 20.29 13.06
N ILE A 238 -2.07 19.88 12.39
CA ILE A 238 -2.22 20.01 10.94
C ILE A 238 -3.33 21.00 10.64
N HIS A 239 -3.04 21.95 9.74
CA HIS A 239 -4.00 22.95 9.30
C HIS A 239 -4.79 22.49 8.08
N SER A 240 -6.11 22.48 8.19
CA SER A 240 -7.03 22.31 7.06
C SER A 240 -7.35 23.65 6.43
N HIS A 241 -6.87 23.88 5.21
CA HIS A 241 -7.08 25.12 4.47
C HIS A 241 -8.13 24.98 3.34
N GLY A 242 -9.18 24.18 3.58
CA GLY A 242 -10.25 23.97 2.60
C GLY A 242 -9.81 23.08 1.42
N LEU A 243 -9.14 21.96 1.72
CA LEU A 243 -8.80 20.97 0.71
C LEU A 243 -10.09 20.45 0.03
N PRO A 244 -10.11 20.30 -1.30
CA PRO A 244 -11.29 19.80 -2.01
C PRO A 244 -11.60 18.35 -1.57
N ASN A 245 -12.87 18.06 -1.31
CA ASN A 245 -13.34 16.69 -1.12
C ASN A 245 -13.20 15.94 -2.46
N LYS A 246 -12.20 15.07 -2.56
CA LYS A 246 -11.79 14.37 -3.79
C LYS A 246 -12.73 13.24 -4.24
N SER A 247 -13.98 13.18 -3.78
CA SER A 247 -14.91 12.10 -4.15
C SER A 247 -15.19 12.00 -5.66
N ASP A 248 -14.92 13.08 -6.42
CA ASP A 248 -15.43 13.21 -7.79
C ASP A 248 -14.46 12.75 -8.89
N ASP A 249 -13.20 12.40 -8.56
CA ASP A 249 -12.16 12.09 -9.56
C ASP A 249 -11.62 10.64 -9.50
N ASN A 250 -12.40 9.73 -8.91
CA ASN A 250 -12.05 8.32 -8.65
C ASN A 250 -11.79 7.45 -9.89
N LYS A 251 -11.96 8.01 -11.10
CA LYS A 251 -11.78 7.32 -12.39
C LYS A 251 -10.53 7.74 -13.15
N LYS A 252 -9.80 8.77 -12.71
CA LYS A 252 -8.57 9.21 -13.39
C LYS A 252 -7.39 8.33 -13.03
N THR A 253 -6.53 8.08 -14.00
CA THR A 253 -5.27 7.37 -13.77
C THR A 253 -4.27 8.32 -13.09
N LEU A 254 -3.30 7.77 -12.35
CA LEU A 254 -2.16 8.52 -11.80
C LEU A 254 -1.08 8.81 -12.85
N PHE A 255 -1.19 8.19 -14.04
CA PHE A 255 -0.17 8.14 -15.07
C PHE A 255 -0.57 8.84 -16.38
N ASP A 256 -1.73 9.48 -16.40
CA ASP A 256 -2.17 10.40 -17.47
C ASP A 256 -1.43 11.75 -17.39
#